data_AF-A0A5B0N1G8-F1
#
_entry.id   AF-A0A5B0N1G8-F1
#
_cell.length_a   1.000
_cell.length_b   1.000
_cell.length_c   1.000
_cell.angle_alpha   90.00
_cell.angle_beta   90.00
_cell.angle_gamma   90.00
#
_symmetry.space_group_name_H-M   'P 1'
#
loop_
_entity.id
_entity.type
_entity.pdbx_description
1 polymer ?
#
loop_
_entity_poly.entity_id
_entity_poly.type
_entity_poly.pdbx_seq_one_letter_code
_entity_poly.pdbx_strand_id
1 'polypeptide(L)'
;MNSESQASPQAEDLVRKITHVISNDVELYTKSSSISLGTLRLVVPRKGFDSSFFCTKGFTRTSCDGVDVAIERVQAVTWAALRLGASALNHVTQSTHQPSARGPETPSKRRKVESELEIFLQDIQPGSLSAAVVHRIQLLTVTVDLHWENLDNSSRQKIIERVIGLLQSDDPVVVSWAFIFFGNTAHCIAPPGNSSSSYQETPPSDSWGPNIEHWKQIWSYAIHRTANPTCSRSASYAAFCILVTHQLPVHATHEAIHGFLRDLDVQGPPFPYDSVCMLISECLALASEDIQLSAYALEENVLRWLNKTWPEVDRSTATCNLIGGGSAQRNRRALTAGFDSEAVFPITGFDSKAP
;
A
#
# COMPACT_ATOMS: atom_id res chain seq x y z
N MET A 1 -22.16 33.11 -20.49
CA MET A 1 -21.78 33.01 -19.06
C MET A 1 -20.96 31.74 -18.90
N ASN A 2 -19.66 31.80 -19.18
CA ASN A 2 -18.69 30.76 -18.84
C ASN A 2 -17.52 31.50 -18.17
N SER A 3 -17.55 31.54 -16.84
CA SER A 3 -16.43 32.03 -16.04
C SER A 3 -15.49 30.86 -15.82
N GLU A 4 -14.65 30.57 -16.82
CA GLU A 4 -13.44 29.77 -16.57
C GLU A 4 -12.58 30.55 -15.58
N SER A 5 -12.50 30.02 -14.36
CA SER A 5 -11.71 30.57 -13.27
C SER A 5 -10.22 30.46 -13.63
N GLN A 6 -9.67 31.48 -14.30
CA GLN A 6 -8.23 31.68 -14.38
C GLN A 6 -7.69 31.74 -12.95
N ALA A 7 -6.97 30.70 -12.53
CA ALA A 7 -6.28 30.71 -11.24
C ALA A 7 -5.35 31.93 -11.19
N SER A 8 -5.41 32.70 -10.10
CA SER A 8 -4.50 33.84 -9.92
C SER A 8 -3.05 33.35 -10.00
N PRO A 9 -2.12 34.05 -10.68
CA PRO A 9 -0.71 33.66 -10.75
C PRO A 9 -0.05 33.53 -9.36
N GLN A 10 -0.60 34.19 -8.34
CA GLN A 10 -0.20 34.04 -6.94
C GLN A 10 -0.58 32.68 -6.34
N ALA A 11 -1.70 32.08 -6.79
CA ALA A 11 -2.15 30.76 -6.36
C ALA A 11 -1.27 29.64 -6.93
N GLU A 12 -0.89 29.73 -8.21
CA GLU A 12 0.02 28.73 -8.81
C GLU A 12 1.41 28.73 -8.16
N ASP A 13 1.94 29.91 -7.85
CA ASP A 13 3.22 30.06 -7.14
C ASP A 13 3.13 29.47 -5.71
N LEU A 14 2.00 29.68 -5.03
CA LEU A 14 1.74 29.08 -3.72
C LEU A 14 1.68 27.54 -3.81
N VAL A 15 0.99 26.99 -4.81
CA VAL A 15 0.91 25.53 -5.00
C VAL A 15 2.29 24.94 -5.26
N ARG A 16 3.11 25.55 -6.13
CA ARG A 16 4.49 25.07 -6.37
C ARG A 16 5.35 25.14 -5.10
N LYS A 17 5.21 26.21 -4.31
CA LYS A 17 5.88 26.33 -3.01
C LYS A 17 5.45 25.23 -2.04
N ILE A 18 4.15 24.95 -1.96
CA ILE A 18 3.60 23.88 -1.10
C ILE A 18 4.15 22.53 -1.54
N THR A 19 4.11 22.20 -2.84
CA THR A 19 4.66 20.95 -3.38
C THR A 19 6.15 20.85 -3.08
N HIS A 20 6.92 21.92 -3.28
CA HIS A 20 8.35 21.92 -3.03
C HIS A 20 8.68 21.75 -1.54
N VAL A 21 7.98 22.45 -0.64
CA VAL A 21 8.16 22.33 0.81
C VAL A 21 7.82 20.92 1.25
N ILE A 22 6.61 20.43 0.97
CA ILE A 22 6.18 19.10 1.43
C ILE A 22 7.04 17.98 0.83
N SER A 23 7.54 18.14 -0.40
CA SER A 23 8.40 17.16 -1.07
C SER A 23 9.88 17.29 -0.72
N ASN A 24 10.32 18.33 0.00
CA ASN A 24 11.74 18.52 0.35
C ASN A 24 11.97 18.87 1.81
N ASP A 25 10.94 18.84 2.65
CA ASP A 25 11.03 19.24 4.05
C ASP A 25 11.99 18.32 4.82
N VAL A 26 13.18 18.85 5.09
CA VAL A 26 14.25 18.19 5.84
C VAL A 26 13.82 17.92 7.28
N GLU A 27 12.91 18.72 7.86
CA GLU A 27 12.35 18.44 9.19
C GLU A 27 11.33 17.30 9.16
N LEU A 28 10.60 17.12 8.05
CA LEU A 28 9.80 15.92 7.85
C LEU A 28 10.69 14.68 7.67
N TYR A 29 11.87 14.82 7.04
CA TYR A 29 12.83 13.72 6.85
C TYR A 29 13.62 13.34 8.10
N THR A 30 13.97 14.30 8.96
CA THR A 30 14.95 14.10 10.05
C THR A 30 14.33 13.85 11.42
N LYS A 31 13.06 14.23 11.67
CA LYS A 31 12.41 14.13 13.00
C LYS A 31 11.35 13.03 13.16
N SER A 32 11.50 11.89 12.48
CA SER A 32 10.52 10.79 12.60
C SER A 32 9.09 11.18 12.16
N SER A 33 9.00 12.14 11.24
CA SER A 33 7.72 12.68 10.76
C SER A 33 7.13 11.87 9.62
N SER A 34 7.74 10.75 9.22
CA SER A 34 7.11 9.79 8.31
C SER A 34 6.07 8.97 9.06
N ILE A 35 5.06 8.50 8.33
CA ILE A 35 4.04 7.65 8.95
C ILE A 35 4.71 6.34 9.37
N SER A 36 4.51 5.94 10.62
CA SER A 36 5.08 4.69 11.11
C SER A 36 4.20 3.53 10.66
N LEU A 37 4.82 2.46 10.15
CA LEU A 37 4.07 1.26 9.77
C LEU A 37 3.31 0.66 10.96
N GLY A 38 3.89 0.75 12.16
CA GLY A 38 3.27 0.24 13.39
C GLY A 38 2.02 1.01 13.81
N THR A 39 1.81 2.24 13.30
CA THR A 39 0.60 3.01 13.60
C THR A 39 -0.55 2.74 12.62
N LEU A 40 -0.32 1.95 11.57
CA LEU A 40 -1.31 1.63 10.54
C LEU A 40 -1.84 0.20 10.70
N ARG A 41 -3.09 -0.04 10.30
CA ARG A 41 -3.65 -1.37 10.01
C ARG A 41 -3.63 -1.59 8.51
N LEU A 42 -2.93 -2.62 8.06
CA LEU A 42 -2.90 -2.99 6.65
C LEU A 42 -4.11 -3.88 6.33
N VAL A 43 -5.30 -3.33 6.57
CA VAL A 43 -6.58 -4.01 6.37
C VAL A 43 -7.47 -3.09 5.54
N VAL A 44 -8.09 -3.67 4.51
CA VAL A 44 -8.97 -2.96 3.59
C VAL A 44 -10.26 -2.56 4.33
N PRO A 45 -10.64 -1.27 4.32
CA PRO A 45 -11.87 -0.83 4.96
C PRO A 45 -13.10 -1.56 4.38
N ARG A 46 -14.00 -2.01 5.26
CA ARG A 46 -15.30 -2.54 4.82
C ARG A 46 -16.11 -1.42 4.16
N LYS A 47 -16.76 -1.71 3.02
CA LYS A 47 -17.60 -0.74 2.30
C LYS A 47 -18.60 -0.08 3.26
N GLY A 48 -18.60 1.26 3.30
CA GLY A 48 -19.52 2.07 4.11
C GLY A 48 -18.97 2.55 5.46
N PHE A 49 -17.73 2.24 5.83
CA PHE A 49 -17.10 2.68 7.09
C PHE A 49 -15.87 3.58 6.85
N ASP A 50 -16.07 4.79 6.32
CA ASP A 50 -15.02 5.83 6.24
C ASP A 50 -14.92 6.65 7.55
N SER A 51 -14.85 5.98 8.70
CA SER A 51 -14.88 6.67 10.00
C SER A 51 -13.50 6.94 10.62
N SER A 52 -12.41 6.43 10.04
CA SER A 52 -11.07 6.62 10.60
C SER A 52 -10.36 7.84 10.00
N PHE A 53 -9.71 8.65 10.84
CA PHE A 53 -9.02 9.89 10.43
C PHE A 53 -7.84 9.65 9.45
N PHE A 54 -7.37 8.41 9.37
CA PHE A 54 -6.19 7.97 8.63
C PHE A 54 -6.52 6.70 7.82
N CYS A 55 -7.27 6.87 6.74
CA CYS A 55 -7.58 5.79 5.81
C CYS A 55 -7.32 6.19 4.37
N THR A 56 -6.92 5.22 3.58
CA THR A 56 -7.08 5.21 2.12
C THR A 56 -8.16 4.20 1.75
N LYS A 57 -8.49 4.10 0.45
CA LYS A 57 -9.30 3.01 -0.10
C LYS A 57 -8.70 1.63 0.15
N GLY A 58 -7.38 1.54 0.35
CA GLY A 58 -6.65 0.29 0.54
C GLY A 58 -6.36 -0.09 2.00
N PHE A 59 -6.21 0.86 2.92
CA PHE A 59 -5.86 0.57 4.32
C PHE A 59 -6.42 1.59 5.31
N THR A 60 -6.44 1.24 6.60
CA THR A 60 -7.00 2.07 7.68
C THR A 60 -6.06 2.18 8.88
N ARG A 61 -6.37 3.04 9.86
CA ARG A 61 -5.62 3.11 11.12
C ARG A 61 -6.36 2.38 12.22
N THR A 62 -5.60 1.75 13.13
CA THR A 62 -6.07 1.30 14.44
C THR A 62 -6.39 2.48 15.35
N SER A 63 -7.45 2.36 16.17
CA SER A 63 -7.47 3.08 17.45
C SER A 63 -6.25 2.62 18.23
N CYS A 64 -5.34 3.55 18.50
CA CYS A 64 -4.17 3.22 19.28
C CYS A 64 -4.50 3.39 20.76
N ASP A 65 -5.13 2.40 21.36
CA ASP A 65 -5.26 2.38 22.82
C ASP A 65 -3.85 2.40 23.43
N GLY A 66 -3.50 3.48 24.12
CA GLY A 66 -2.21 3.66 24.78
C GLY A 66 -1.08 4.26 23.95
N VAL A 67 -1.35 4.89 22.79
CA VAL A 67 -0.34 5.76 22.14
C VAL A 67 -0.28 7.13 22.79
N ASP A 68 0.94 7.62 22.99
CA ASP A 68 1.20 8.98 23.46
C ASP A 68 0.53 9.99 22.53
N VAL A 69 -0.30 10.87 23.10
CA VAL A 69 -1.02 11.95 22.41
C VAL A 69 -0.08 12.80 21.54
N ALA A 70 1.19 12.95 21.94
CA ALA A 70 2.19 13.66 21.15
C ALA A 70 2.51 12.95 19.83
N ILE A 71 2.66 11.63 19.84
CA ILE A 71 2.96 10.83 18.64
C ILE A 71 1.76 10.86 17.70
N GLU A 72 0.54 10.71 18.25
CA GLU A 72 -0.68 10.80 17.46
C GLU A 72 -0.83 12.15 16.76
N ARG A 73 -0.53 13.26 17.47
CA ARG A 73 -0.55 14.59 16.88
C ARG A 73 0.45 14.72 15.72
N VAL A 74 1.66 14.20 15.88
CA VAL A 74 2.68 14.23 14.82
C VAL A 74 2.19 13.45 13.59
N GLN A 75 1.67 12.25 13.79
CA GLN A 75 1.11 11.44 12.70
C GLN A 75 -0.04 12.16 12.00
N ALA A 76 -0.95 12.82 12.74
CA ALA A 76 -2.06 13.60 12.20
C ALA A 76 -1.60 14.76 11.32
N VAL A 77 -0.61 15.50 11.78
CA VAL A 77 -0.02 16.61 11.01
C VAL A 77 0.66 16.07 9.76
N THR A 78 1.44 14.98 9.86
CA THR A 78 2.05 14.32 8.70
C THR A 78 0.99 13.91 7.68
N TRP A 79 -0.08 13.24 8.10
CA TRP A 79 -1.13 12.79 7.20
C TRP A 79 -1.83 13.96 6.50
N ALA A 80 -2.14 15.03 7.24
CA ALA A 80 -2.70 16.24 6.67
C ALA A 80 -1.76 16.87 5.65
N ALA A 81 -0.45 16.92 5.95
CA ALA A 81 0.58 17.40 5.02
C ALA A 81 0.66 16.52 3.76
N LEU A 82 0.61 15.19 3.88
CA LEU A 82 0.61 14.29 2.73
C LEU A 82 -0.64 14.49 1.85
N ARG A 83 -1.84 14.65 2.42
CA ARG A 83 -3.06 14.92 1.64
C ARG A 83 -3.04 16.28 0.95
N LEU A 84 -2.50 17.29 1.62
CA LEU A 84 -2.31 18.62 1.04
C LEU A 84 -1.28 18.55 -0.10
N GLY A 85 -0.15 17.89 0.12
CA GLY A 85 0.90 17.67 -0.87
C GLY A 85 0.39 16.90 -2.09
N ALA A 86 -0.43 15.86 -1.89
CA ALA A 86 -1.03 15.09 -2.97
C ALA A 86 -1.94 15.95 -3.85
N SER A 87 -2.75 16.81 -3.24
CA SER A 87 -3.61 17.76 -3.97
C SER A 87 -2.79 18.82 -4.71
N ALA A 88 -1.73 19.32 -4.09
CA ALA A 88 -0.82 20.28 -4.71
C ALA A 88 -0.06 19.66 -5.89
N LEU A 89 0.45 18.43 -5.74
CA LEU A 89 1.12 17.67 -6.79
C LEU A 89 0.19 17.45 -7.99
N ASN A 90 -1.06 17.01 -7.74
CA ASN A 90 -2.07 16.83 -8.78
C ASN A 90 -2.34 18.14 -9.56
N HIS A 91 -2.47 19.26 -8.86
CA HIS A 91 -2.69 20.56 -9.49
C HIS A 91 -1.48 20.97 -10.37
N VAL A 92 -0.24 20.79 -9.88
CA VAL A 92 0.97 21.10 -10.67
C VAL A 92 1.07 20.22 -11.92
N THR A 93 0.75 18.94 -11.80
CA THR A 93 0.74 18.03 -12.96
C THR A 93 -0.28 18.49 -14.00
N GLN A 94 -1.49 18.86 -13.59
CA GLN A 94 -2.53 19.34 -14.50
C GLN A 94 -2.16 20.67 -15.16
N SER A 95 -1.61 21.63 -14.41
CA SER A 95 -1.18 22.93 -14.96
C SER A 95 -0.05 22.81 -15.99
N THR A 96 0.85 21.84 -15.84
CA THR A 96 1.95 21.60 -16.79
C THR A 96 1.44 21.10 -18.15
N HIS A 97 0.29 20.42 -18.17
CA HIS A 97 -0.31 19.87 -19.38
C HIS A 97 -1.25 20.84 -20.12
N GLN A 98 -1.54 22.03 -19.58
CA GLN A 98 -2.40 22.99 -20.25
C GLN A 98 -1.62 23.70 -21.37
N PRO A 99 -2.02 23.59 -22.65
CA PRO A 99 -1.37 24.33 -23.73
C PRO A 99 -1.60 25.82 -23.47
N SER A 100 -0.52 26.57 -23.23
CA SER A 100 -0.56 28.02 -23.05
C SER A 100 -1.32 28.66 -24.23
N ALA A 101 -2.50 29.22 -23.94
CA ALA A 101 -3.32 29.99 -24.87
C ALA A 101 -2.71 31.37 -25.19
N ARG A 102 -1.38 31.44 -25.33
CA ARG A 102 -0.67 32.62 -25.84
C ARG A 102 -0.32 32.34 -27.30
N GLY A 103 -0.68 33.30 -28.15
CA GLY A 103 -0.64 33.22 -29.61
C GLY A 103 0.74 32.90 -30.21
N PRO A 104 0.83 32.86 -31.55
CA PRO A 104 1.97 32.34 -32.27
C PRO A 104 3.15 33.31 -32.19
N GLU A 105 3.95 33.26 -31.14
CA GLU A 105 5.18 34.03 -31.04
C GLU A 105 6.42 33.12 -31.01
N THR A 106 7.06 33.06 -32.18
CA THR A 106 8.46 32.74 -32.50
C THR A 106 9.16 31.49 -31.89
N PRO A 107 9.91 30.72 -32.71
CA PRO A 107 10.54 29.48 -32.29
C PRO A 107 11.88 29.76 -31.56
N SER A 108 11.82 30.24 -30.32
CA SER A 108 13.02 30.34 -29.48
C SER A 108 13.05 29.21 -28.47
N LYS A 109 13.89 28.20 -28.76
CA LYS A 109 14.36 27.12 -27.87
C LYS A 109 13.29 26.53 -26.95
N ARG A 110 12.60 25.48 -27.43
CA ARG A 110 11.92 24.49 -26.59
C ARG A 110 12.95 23.83 -25.67
N ARG A 111 13.28 24.50 -24.56
CA ARG A 111 13.90 23.87 -23.39
C ARG A 111 12.85 22.88 -22.92
N LYS A 112 13.16 21.59 -22.96
CA LYS A 112 12.30 20.52 -22.44
C LYS A 112 12.06 20.86 -20.96
N VAL A 113 10.93 21.50 -20.65
CA VAL A 113 10.53 21.76 -19.28
C VAL A 113 10.22 20.37 -18.72
N GLU A 114 11.14 19.83 -17.94
CA GLU A 114 10.89 18.56 -17.24
C GLU A 114 9.62 18.74 -16.41
N SER A 115 8.73 17.75 -16.49
CA SER A 115 7.51 17.79 -15.68
C SER A 115 7.93 17.78 -14.20
N GLU A 116 7.31 18.61 -13.36
CA GLU A 116 7.59 18.64 -11.92
C GLU A 116 7.44 17.25 -11.28
N LEU A 117 6.55 16.41 -11.83
CA LEU A 117 6.45 14.99 -11.46
C LEU A 117 7.69 14.20 -11.86
N GLU A 118 8.29 14.44 -13.02
CA GLU A 118 9.54 13.78 -13.43
C GLU A 118 10.68 14.14 -12.47
N ILE A 119 10.81 15.41 -12.09
CA ILE A 119 11.80 15.86 -11.10
C ILE A 119 11.54 15.15 -9.77
N PHE A 120 10.28 15.14 -9.31
CA PHE A 120 9.89 14.46 -8.09
C PHE A 120 10.22 12.95 -8.11
N LEU A 121 9.99 12.27 -9.23
CA LEU A 121 10.29 10.84 -9.41
C LEU A 121 11.78 10.56 -9.58
N GLN A 122 12.57 11.49 -10.12
CA GLN A 122 14.03 11.36 -10.21
C GLN A 122 14.68 11.28 -8.83
N ASP A 123 14.10 11.93 -7.83
CA ASP A 123 14.59 11.84 -6.44
C ASP A 123 14.23 10.52 -5.75
N ILE A 124 13.39 9.68 -6.38
CA ILE A 124 13.02 8.34 -5.90
C ILE A 124 13.92 7.32 -6.59
N GLN A 125 15.20 7.30 -6.23
CA GLN A 125 16.18 6.40 -6.84
C GLN A 125 16.92 5.52 -5.83
N PRO A 126 17.31 4.29 -6.24
CA PRO A 126 18.26 3.48 -5.48
C PRO A 126 19.53 4.30 -5.18
N GLY A 127 19.88 4.46 -3.90
CA GLY A 127 21.02 5.26 -3.44
C GLY A 127 20.65 6.62 -2.81
N SER A 128 19.39 7.06 -2.91
CA SER A 128 18.88 8.20 -2.13
C SER A 128 18.69 7.80 -0.66
N LEU A 129 18.68 8.80 0.25
CA LEU A 129 18.43 8.56 1.67
C LEU A 129 17.07 7.87 1.86
N SER A 130 17.04 6.71 2.52
CA SER A 130 15.82 5.89 2.68
C SER A 130 14.65 6.67 3.28
N ALA A 131 14.90 7.55 4.25
CA ALA A 131 13.85 8.37 4.86
C ALA A 131 13.16 9.30 3.84
N ALA A 132 13.92 9.88 2.91
CA ALA A 132 13.38 10.72 1.85
C ALA A 132 12.57 9.91 0.85
N VAL A 133 13.08 8.72 0.46
CA VAL A 133 12.38 7.79 -0.41
C VAL A 133 11.06 7.34 0.22
N VAL A 134 11.06 6.95 1.49
CA VAL A 134 9.86 6.52 2.23
C VAL A 134 8.80 7.61 2.25
N HIS A 135 9.14 8.84 2.62
CA HIS A 135 8.19 9.96 2.63
C HIS A 135 7.61 10.24 1.25
N ARG A 136 8.43 10.16 0.19
CA ARG A 136 7.96 10.34 -1.19
C ARG A 136 7.04 9.22 -1.64
N ILE A 137 7.33 7.97 -1.27
CA ILE A 137 6.41 6.85 -1.52
C ILE A 137 5.09 7.07 -0.75
N GLN A 138 5.14 7.51 0.51
CA GLN A 138 3.94 7.84 1.29
C GLN A 138 3.09 8.92 0.60
N LEU A 139 3.73 9.97 0.09
CA LEU A 139 3.07 11.02 -0.70
C LEU A 139 2.44 10.45 -1.98
N LEU A 140 3.15 9.58 -2.70
CA LEU A 140 2.61 8.90 -3.87
C LEU A 140 1.43 8.00 -3.52
N THR A 141 1.49 7.23 -2.42
CA THR A 141 0.38 6.38 -1.96
C THR A 141 -0.89 7.20 -1.74
N VAL A 142 -0.79 8.35 -1.07
CA VAL A 142 -1.93 9.26 -0.85
C VAL A 142 -2.37 9.94 -2.15
N THR A 143 -1.43 10.23 -3.07
CA THR A 143 -1.76 10.80 -4.39
C THR A 143 -2.55 9.81 -5.24
N VAL A 144 -2.18 8.53 -5.25
CA VAL A 144 -2.95 7.47 -5.92
C VAL A 144 -4.33 7.35 -5.29
N ASP A 145 -4.42 7.36 -3.97
CA ASP A 145 -5.72 7.24 -3.29
C ASP A 145 -6.73 8.33 -3.69
N LEU A 146 -6.27 9.57 -3.73
CA LEU A 146 -7.12 10.75 -3.94
C LEU A 146 -7.30 11.15 -5.41
N HIS A 147 -6.25 11.00 -6.22
CA HIS A 147 -6.13 11.69 -7.52
C HIS A 147 -5.70 10.77 -8.65
N TRP A 148 -5.76 9.45 -8.51
CA TRP A 148 -5.31 8.53 -9.57
C TRP A 148 -6.00 8.78 -10.91
N GLU A 149 -7.31 9.00 -10.89
CA GLU A 149 -8.14 9.26 -12.08
C GLU A 149 -7.73 10.56 -12.81
N ASN A 150 -7.12 11.50 -12.08
CA ASN A 150 -6.72 12.81 -12.60
C ASN A 150 -5.35 12.80 -13.28
N LEU A 151 -4.55 11.75 -13.07
CA LEU A 151 -3.23 11.60 -13.68
C LEU A 151 -3.34 11.08 -15.12
N ASP A 152 -2.53 11.60 -16.04
CA ASP A 152 -2.45 11.06 -17.39
C ASP A 152 -1.73 9.70 -17.41
N ASN A 153 -1.97 8.90 -18.46
CA ASN A 153 -1.42 7.54 -18.55
C ASN A 153 0.12 7.53 -18.53
N SER A 154 0.79 8.54 -19.11
CA SER A 154 2.26 8.59 -19.11
C SER A 154 2.79 8.78 -17.69
N SER A 155 2.19 9.68 -16.91
CA SER A 155 2.51 9.86 -15.49
C SER A 155 2.25 8.60 -14.66
N ARG A 156 1.11 7.93 -14.88
CA ARG A 156 0.79 6.66 -14.19
C ARG A 156 1.85 5.59 -14.44
N GLN A 157 2.23 5.36 -15.70
CA GLN A 157 3.25 4.35 -16.04
C GLN A 157 4.61 4.70 -15.42
N LYS A 158 5.04 5.97 -15.46
CA LYS A 158 6.30 6.41 -14.84
C LYS A 158 6.31 6.17 -13.32
N ILE A 159 5.20 6.43 -12.64
CA ILE A 159 5.06 6.16 -11.20
C ILE A 159 5.19 4.65 -10.95
N ILE A 160 4.47 3.82 -11.72
CA ILE A 160 4.48 2.37 -11.57
C ILE A 160 5.90 1.81 -11.77
N GLU A 161 6.55 2.13 -12.88
CA GLU A 161 7.92 1.70 -13.19
C GLU A 161 8.90 2.11 -12.09
N ARG A 162 8.77 3.34 -11.59
CA ARG A 162 9.63 3.87 -10.53
C ARG A 162 9.48 3.07 -9.24
N VAL A 163 8.26 2.80 -8.80
CA VAL A 163 8.00 2.06 -7.56
C VAL A 163 8.31 0.57 -7.70
N ILE A 164 8.15 -0.03 -8.89
CA ILE A 164 8.58 -1.42 -9.15
C ILE A 164 10.10 -1.54 -8.92
N GLY A 165 10.89 -0.57 -9.38
CA GLY A 165 12.33 -0.53 -9.14
C GLY A 165 12.71 -0.51 -7.66
N LEU A 166 11.85 0.02 -6.78
CA LEU A 166 12.09 0.08 -5.33
C LEU A 166 11.91 -1.27 -4.64
N LEU A 167 11.23 -2.24 -5.26
CA LEU A 167 11.13 -3.61 -4.73
C LEU A 167 12.49 -4.33 -4.67
N GLN A 168 13.48 -3.82 -5.40
CA GLN A 168 14.87 -4.31 -5.40
C GLN A 168 15.77 -3.57 -4.40
N SER A 169 15.24 -2.64 -3.60
CA SER A 169 16.01 -1.92 -2.60
C SER A 169 16.51 -2.85 -1.49
N ASP A 170 17.72 -2.59 -1.00
CA ASP A 170 18.28 -3.26 0.18
C ASP A 170 17.64 -2.80 1.49
N ASP A 171 16.95 -1.65 1.49
CA ASP A 171 16.27 -1.14 2.67
C ASP A 171 14.87 -1.75 2.81
N PRO A 172 14.61 -2.58 3.84
CA PRO A 172 13.33 -3.24 4.03
C PRO A 172 12.18 -2.26 4.30
N VAL A 173 12.44 -1.07 4.82
CA VAL A 173 11.41 -0.04 5.06
C VAL A 173 10.94 0.54 3.73
N VAL A 174 11.87 0.80 2.80
CA VAL A 174 11.55 1.24 1.43
C VAL A 174 10.71 0.18 0.72
N VAL A 175 11.15 -1.08 0.78
CA VAL A 175 10.42 -2.21 0.18
C VAL A 175 9.02 -2.36 0.80
N SER A 176 8.89 -2.21 2.12
CA SER A 176 7.59 -2.30 2.80
C SER A 176 6.61 -1.22 2.31
N TRP A 177 7.08 0.01 2.15
CA TRP A 177 6.24 1.09 1.62
C TRP A 177 5.93 0.92 0.13
N ALA A 178 6.83 0.34 -0.67
CA ALA A 178 6.54 -0.02 -2.05
C ALA A 178 5.42 -1.07 -2.13
N PHE A 179 5.42 -2.09 -1.26
CA PHE A 179 4.31 -3.04 -1.18
C PHE A 179 2.98 -2.38 -0.77
N ILE A 180 3.00 -1.48 0.22
CA ILE A 180 1.79 -0.74 0.64
C ILE A 180 1.25 0.11 -0.51
N PHE A 181 2.14 0.76 -1.27
CA PHE A 181 1.78 1.50 -2.47
C PHE A 181 1.05 0.60 -3.48
N PHE A 182 1.56 -0.59 -3.79
CA PHE A 182 0.92 -1.48 -4.76
C PHE A 182 -0.40 -2.07 -4.25
N GLY A 183 -0.49 -2.45 -2.97
CA GLY A 183 -1.76 -2.88 -2.39
C GLY A 183 -2.82 -1.77 -2.44
N ASN A 184 -2.43 -0.53 -2.12
CA ASN A 184 -3.33 0.62 -2.25
C ASN A 184 -3.74 0.87 -3.71
N THR A 185 -2.79 0.77 -4.63
CA THR A 185 -3.05 0.96 -6.08
C THR A 185 -4.04 -0.07 -6.59
N ALA A 186 -3.87 -1.35 -6.23
CA ALA A 186 -4.78 -2.43 -6.61
C ALA A 186 -6.24 -2.12 -6.21
N HIS A 187 -6.47 -1.59 -5.00
CA HIS A 187 -7.79 -1.16 -4.56
C HIS A 187 -8.31 0.10 -5.24
N CYS A 188 -7.43 1.05 -5.55
CA CYS A 188 -7.84 2.31 -6.18
C CYS A 188 -8.27 2.13 -7.63
N ILE A 189 -7.71 1.14 -8.33
CA ILE A 189 -8.03 0.85 -9.73
C ILE A 189 -9.09 -0.25 -9.90
N ALA A 190 -9.44 -0.95 -8.82
CA ALA A 190 -10.45 -2.00 -8.88
C ALA A 190 -11.80 -1.38 -9.27
N PRO A 191 -12.47 -1.89 -10.32
CA PRO A 191 -13.78 -1.38 -10.70
C PRO A 191 -14.77 -1.54 -9.54
N PRO A 192 -15.61 -0.53 -9.25
CA PRO A 192 -16.56 -0.60 -8.17
C PRO A 192 -17.63 -1.68 -8.45
N GLY A 193 -17.39 -2.87 -7.89
CA GLY A 193 -18.39 -3.90 -7.63
C GLY A 193 -19.21 -4.40 -8.81
N ASN A 194 -18.74 -5.48 -9.44
CA ASN A 194 -19.65 -6.53 -9.90
C ASN A 194 -19.39 -7.79 -9.08
N SER A 195 -19.89 -7.78 -7.85
CA SER A 195 -20.27 -9.01 -7.17
C SER A 195 -21.44 -9.59 -7.97
N SER A 196 -21.15 -10.63 -8.76
CA SER A 196 -22.07 -11.42 -9.61
C SER A 196 -21.91 -11.17 -11.11
N SER A 197 -21.59 -12.27 -11.80
CA SER A 197 -21.75 -12.57 -13.23
C SER A 197 -20.57 -12.31 -14.16
N SER A 198 -20.08 -13.44 -14.67
CA SER A 198 -19.19 -13.64 -15.81
C SER A 198 -17.72 -13.22 -15.64
N TYR A 199 -16.87 -14.25 -15.66
CA TYR A 199 -15.47 -14.21 -16.07
C TYR A 199 -15.32 -13.45 -17.40
N GLN A 200 -15.22 -12.12 -17.36
CA GLN A 200 -14.87 -11.35 -18.55
C GLN A 200 -13.35 -11.27 -18.65
N GLU A 201 -12.80 -12.10 -19.54
CA GLU A 201 -11.42 -12.10 -20.01
C GLU A 201 -11.06 -10.89 -20.91
N THR A 202 -11.80 -9.79 -20.85
CA THR A 202 -11.45 -8.58 -21.60
C THR A 202 -10.67 -7.63 -20.70
N PRO A 203 -9.34 -7.48 -20.87
CA PRO A 203 -8.62 -6.42 -20.19
C PRO A 203 -9.20 -5.08 -20.66
N PRO A 204 -9.54 -4.15 -19.75
CA PRO A 204 -9.94 -2.82 -20.16
C PRO A 204 -8.80 -2.22 -20.99
N SER A 205 -9.07 -1.97 -22.27
CA SER A 205 -8.10 -1.54 -23.29
C SER A 205 -7.51 -0.15 -23.02
N ASP A 206 -7.98 0.54 -21.98
CA ASP A 206 -7.37 1.76 -21.47
C ASP A 206 -6.70 1.39 -20.14
N SER A 207 -5.37 1.24 -20.13
CA SER A 207 -4.65 0.77 -18.94
C SER A 207 -4.60 1.87 -17.87
N TRP A 208 -5.64 1.90 -17.02
CA TRP A 208 -5.68 2.80 -15.87
C TRP A 208 -4.69 2.41 -14.78
N GLY A 209 -3.99 1.27 -14.86
CA GLY A 209 -3.08 0.76 -13.81
C GLY A 209 -1.86 0.01 -14.34
N PRO A 210 -1.14 -0.71 -13.47
CA PRO A 210 -0.10 -1.64 -13.89
C PRO A 210 -0.64 -2.66 -14.89
N ASN A 211 0.17 -3.03 -15.88
CA ASN A 211 -0.19 -4.09 -16.81
C ASN A 211 -0.10 -5.47 -16.11
N ILE A 212 -0.58 -6.50 -16.80
CA ILE A 212 -0.61 -7.86 -16.24
C ILE A 212 0.77 -8.41 -15.88
N GLU A 213 1.82 -8.03 -16.62
CA GLU A 213 3.18 -8.48 -16.35
C GLU A 213 3.76 -7.81 -15.11
N HIS A 214 3.49 -6.52 -14.93
CA HIS A 214 3.80 -5.81 -13.70
C HIS A 214 3.08 -6.44 -12.50
N TRP A 215 1.80 -6.80 -12.62
CA TRP A 215 1.08 -7.47 -11.54
C TRP A 215 1.67 -8.85 -11.20
N LYS A 216 2.03 -9.66 -12.20
CA LYS A 216 2.73 -10.93 -11.99
C LYS A 216 4.06 -10.74 -11.27
N GLN A 217 4.83 -9.73 -11.69
CA GLN A 217 6.10 -9.39 -11.07
C GLN A 217 5.90 -8.97 -9.60
N ILE A 218 5.00 -8.01 -9.33
CA ILE A 218 4.70 -7.50 -7.98
C ILE A 218 4.23 -8.64 -7.07
N TRP A 219 3.32 -9.49 -7.57
CA TRP A 219 2.84 -10.66 -6.85
C TRP A 219 3.97 -11.62 -6.49
N SER A 220 4.82 -11.96 -7.46
CA SER A 220 5.98 -12.82 -7.22
C SER A 220 6.86 -12.23 -6.11
N TYR A 221 7.23 -10.95 -6.20
CA TYR A 221 7.99 -10.29 -5.13
C TYR A 221 7.27 -10.34 -3.77
N ALA A 222 5.97 -10.08 -3.75
CA ALA A 222 5.17 -10.08 -2.53
C ALA A 222 5.16 -11.47 -1.86
N ILE A 223 4.80 -12.52 -2.59
CA ILE A 223 4.76 -13.89 -2.08
C ILE A 223 6.13 -14.32 -1.53
N HIS A 224 7.22 -14.09 -2.27
CA HIS A 224 8.57 -14.42 -1.79
C HIS A 224 8.98 -13.63 -0.54
N ARG A 225 8.45 -12.41 -0.36
CA ARG A 225 8.76 -11.55 0.79
C ARG A 225 7.82 -11.77 1.99
N THR A 226 6.79 -12.60 1.87
CA THR A 226 5.94 -12.98 3.01
C THR A 226 6.72 -13.72 4.10
N ALA A 227 7.74 -14.49 3.73
CA ALA A 227 8.64 -15.20 4.65
C ALA A 227 9.66 -14.27 5.35
N ASN A 228 9.88 -13.05 4.83
CA ASN A 228 10.86 -12.12 5.40
C ASN A 228 10.26 -11.37 6.60
N PRO A 229 10.80 -11.49 7.83
CA PRO A 229 10.21 -10.87 9.02
C PRO A 229 9.97 -9.36 8.92
N THR A 230 10.81 -8.65 8.18
CA THR A 230 10.78 -7.20 8.10
C THR A 230 9.72 -6.68 7.13
N CYS A 231 9.44 -7.43 6.07
CA CYS A 231 8.51 -7.04 5.00
C CYS A 231 7.22 -7.88 4.99
N SER A 232 7.17 -8.97 5.76
CA SER A 232 6.10 -9.98 5.75
C SER A 232 4.71 -9.35 5.78
N ARG A 233 4.49 -8.44 6.73
CA ARG A 233 3.22 -7.74 6.90
C ARG A 233 2.80 -6.95 5.66
N SER A 234 3.68 -6.08 5.15
CA SER A 234 3.38 -5.27 3.96
C SER A 234 3.28 -6.09 2.68
N ALA A 235 4.11 -7.13 2.55
CA ALA A 235 4.11 -8.03 1.40
C ALA A 235 2.81 -8.84 1.35
N SER A 236 2.37 -9.40 2.49
CA SER A 236 1.09 -10.09 2.59
C SER A 236 -0.09 -9.17 2.29
N TYR A 237 -0.03 -7.90 2.72
CA TYR A 237 -1.04 -6.89 2.35
C TYR A 237 -1.11 -6.67 0.84
N ALA A 238 0.03 -6.47 0.17
CA ALA A 238 0.05 -6.29 -1.28
C ALA A 238 -0.51 -7.51 -2.02
N ALA A 239 -0.09 -8.72 -1.62
CA ALA A 239 -0.59 -9.96 -2.19
C ALA A 239 -2.10 -10.10 -1.98
N PHE A 240 -2.60 -9.85 -0.76
CA PHE A 240 -4.03 -9.88 -0.45
C PHE A 240 -4.82 -8.93 -1.35
N CYS A 241 -4.39 -7.67 -1.45
CA CYS A 241 -5.06 -6.66 -2.28
C CYS A 241 -5.08 -7.05 -3.77
N ILE A 242 -3.98 -7.57 -4.31
CA ILE A 242 -3.90 -8.06 -5.70
C ILE A 242 -4.92 -9.17 -5.95
N LEU A 243 -5.06 -10.07 -4.99
CA LEU A 243 -5.91 -11.25 -5.07
C LEU A 243 -7.40 -10.89 -4.99
N VAL A 244 -7.82 -10.10 -4.00
CA VAL A 244 -9.23 -9.69 -3.82
C VAL A 244 -9.72 -8.70 -4.88
N THR A 245 -8.80 -8.02 -5.57
CA THR A 245 -9.15 -7.13 -6.69
C THR A 245 -8.98 -7.78 -8.05
N HIS A 246 -8.66 -9.08 -8.10
CA HIS A 246 -8.53 -9.89 -9.31
C HIS A 246 -7.58 -9.29 -10.37
N GLN A 247 -6.44 -8.74 -9.93
CA GLN A 247 -5.45 -8.15 -10.86
C GLN A 247 -4.64 -9.20 -11.64
N LEU A 248 -4.78 -10.48 -11.28
CA LEU A 248 -4.13 -11.62 -11.92
C LEU A 248 -5.17 -12.53 -12.59
N PRO A 249 -4.80 -13.24 -13.68
CA PRO A 249 -5.68 -14.22 -14.29
C PRO A 249 -5.92 -15.40 -13.35
N VAL A 250 -7.14 -15.95 -13.35
CA VAL A 250 -7.59 -17.02 -12.43
C VAL A 250 -6.61 -18.19 -12.37
N HIS A 251 -6.13 -18.68 -13.51
CA HIS A 251 -5.19 -19.81 -13.59
C HIS A 251 -3.85 -19.51 -12.86
N ALA A 252 -3.30 -18.31 -13.06
CA ALA A 252 -2.05 -17.90 -12.42
C ALA A 252 -2.25 -17.71 -10.91
N THR A 253 -3.43 -17.24 -10.50
CA THR A 253 -3.82 -17.13 -9.09
C THR A 253 -3.91 -18.50 -8.43
N HIS A 254 -4.55 -19.50 -9.07
CA HIS A 254 -4.69 -20.85 -8.50
C HIS A 254 -3.35 -21.55 -8.30
N GLU A 255 -2.46 -21.50 -9.30
CA GLU A 255 -1.11 -22.07 -9.19
C GLU A 255 -0.32 -21.41 -8.05
N ALA A 256 -0.42 -20.08 -7.93
CA ALA A 256 0.26 -19.34 -6.89
C ALA A 256 -0.31 -19.60 -5.49
N ILE A 257 -1.63 -19.71 -5.33
CA ILE A 257 -2.29 -20.09 -4.07
C ILE A 257 -1.81 -21.47 -3.63
N HIS A 258 -1.83 -22.45 -4.54
CA HIS A 258 -1.38 -23.79 -4.26
C HIS A 258 0.09 -23.81 -3.80
N GLY A 259 0.98 -23.16 -4.55
CA GLY A 259 2.40 -23.07 -4.18
C GLY A 259 2.62 -22.41 -2.82
N PHE A 260 1.94 -21.29 -2.56
CA PHE A 260 2.05 -20.56 -1.31
C PHE A 260 1.55 -21.37 -0.10
N LEU A 261 0.36 -21.95 -0.18
CA LEU A 261 -0.22 -22.72 0.94
C LEU A 261 0.46 -24.07 1.16
N ARG A 262 0.97 -24.70 0.09
CA ARG A 262 1.75 -25.94 0.19
C ARG A 262 3.03 -25.75 0.99
N ASP A 263 3.74 -24.66 0.75
CA ASP A 263 5.06 -24.40 1.35
C ASP A 263 4.98 -23.58 2.66
N LEU A 264 3.77 -23.29 3.14
CA LEU A 264 3.50 -22.37 4.26
C LEU A 264 4.09 -22.87 5.60
N ASP A 265 4.08 -24.17 5.87
CA ASP A 265 4.63 -24.73 7.11
C ASP A 265 6.17 -24.65 7.16
N VAL A 266 6.82 -24.74 6.00
CA VAL A 266 8.28 -24.66 5.85
C VAL A 266 8.76 -23.21 5.74
N GLN A 267 8.19 -22.43 4.83
CA GLN A 267 8.64 -21.10 4.42
C GLN A 267 7.58 -20.01 4.68
N GLY A 268 6.64 -20.25 5.60
CA GLY A 268 5.59 -19.30 5.89
C GLY A 268 6.04 -18.05 6.63
N PRO A 269 5.14 -17.07 6.74
CA PRO A 269 5.36 -15.85 7.50
C PRO A 269 5.81 -16.12 8.94
N PRO A 270 6.77 -15.35 9.49
CA PRO A 270 7.31 -15.59 10.83
C PRO A 270 6.39 -15.11 11.95
N PHE A 271 5.32 -14.37 11.64
CA PHE A 271 4.36 -13.88 12.60
C PHE A 271 2.98 -13.71 11.94
N PRO A 272 1.87 -14.06 12.63
CA PRO A 272 0.52 -14.01 12.06
C PRO A 272 -0.06 -12.59 12.10
N TYR A 273 0.55 -11.63 11.40
CA TYR A 273 0.01 -10.25 11.34
C TYR A 273 -1.41 -10.20 10.75
N ASP A 274 -2.13 -9.10 10.99
CA ASP A 274 -3.44 -8.82 10.39
C ASP A 274 -3.51 -9.14 8.89
N SER A 275 -2.61 -8.56 8.10
CA SER A 275 -2.55 -8.76 6.65
C SER A 275 -2.12 -10.16 6.23
N VAL A 276 -1.30 -10.84 7.03
CA VAL A 276 -0.91 -12.25 6.82
C VAL A 276 -2.13 -13.13 6.97
N CYS A 277 -2.89 -12.93 8.04
CA CYS A 277 -4.09 -13.70 8.31
C CYS A 277 -5.16 -13.49 7.25
N MET A 278 -5.36 -12.23 6.82
CA MET A 278 -6.28 -11.90 5.72
C MET A 278 -5.87 -12.59 4.41
N LEU A 279 -4.58 -12.56 4.04
CA LEU A 279 -4.09 -13.27 2.85
C LEU A 279 -4.38 -14.77 2.93
N ILE A 280 -4.00 -15.43 4.03
CA ILE A 280 -4.17 -16.88 4.18
C ILE A 280 -5.66 -17.26 4.16
N SER A 281 -6.50 -16.50 4.86
CA SER A 281 -7.95 -16.73 4.87
C SER A 281 -8.55 -16.64 3.47
N GLU A 282 -8.13 -15.66 2.67
CA GLU A 282 -8.62 -15.48 1.31
C GLU A 282 -8.09 -16.56 0.36
N CYS A 283 -6.82 -16.95 0.50
CA CYS A 283 -6.26 -18.08 -0.25
C CYS A 283 -7.02 -19.39 0.04
N LEU A 284 -7.40 -19.64 1.30
CA LEU A 284 -8.22 -20.80 1.68
C LEU A 284 -9.63 -20.71 1.11
N ALA A 285 -10.27 -19.54 1.16
CA ALA A 285 -11.59 -19.33 0.57
C ALA A 285 -11.59 -19.66 -0.93
N LEU A 286 -10.65 -19.10 -1.69
CA LEU A 286 -10.51 -19.41 -3.12
C LEU A 286 -10.14 -20.87 -3.39
N ALA A 287 -9.31 -21.49 -2.55
CA ALA A 287 -8.98 -22.91 -2.68
C ALA A 287 -10.21 -23.81 -2.44
N SER A 288 -11.14 -23.40 -1.57
CA SER A 288 -12.38 -24.14 -1.29
C SER A 288 -13.40 -24.06 -2.44
N GLU A 289 -13.33 -23.02 -3.27
CA GLU A 289 -14.20 -22.84 -4.44
C GLU A 289 -13.74 -23.67 -5.65
N ASP A 290 -12.48 -24.10 -5.70
CA ASP A 290 -11.90 -24.89 -6.79
C ASP A 290 -11.75 -26.37 -6.40
N ILE A 291 -12.29 -27.27 -7.23
CA ILE A 291 -12.30 -28.72 -6.98
C ILE A 291 -10.89 -29.32 -6.96
N GLN A 292 -9.96 -28.79 -7.76
CA GLN A 292 -8.58 -29.28 -7.78
C GLN A 292 -7.80 -28.80 -6.56
N LEU A 293 -7.98 -27.53 -6.15
CA LEU A 293 -7.28 -26.98 -4.98
C LEU A 293 -7.76 -27.59 -3.67
N SER A 294 -9.08 -27.75 -3.51
CA SER A 294 -9.69 -28.38 -2.32
C SER A 294 -9.22 -29.82 -2.10
N ALA A 295 -8.84 -30.55 -3.16
CA ALA A 295 -8.33 -31.91 -3.05
C ALA A 295 -6.96 -32.01 -2.34
N TYR A 296 -6.20 -30.91 -2.24
CA TYR A 296 -4.87 -30.91 -1.63
C TYR A 296 -4.86 -30.76 -0.10
N ALA A 297 -6.03 -30.58 0.55
CA ALA A 297 -6.16 -30.42 2.01
C ALA A 297 -5.16 -29.39 2.59
N LEU A 298 -5.11 -28.22 1.96
CA LEU A 298 -4.14 -27.15 2.26
C LEU A 298 -4.32 -26.54 3.66
N GLU A 299 -5.50 -26.70 4.25
CA GLU A 299 -5.86 -26.25 5.60
C GLU A 299 -4.90 -26.83 6.66
N GLU A 300 -4.48 -28.08 6.47
CA GLU A 300 -3.60 -28.79 7.40
C GLU A 300 -2.20 -28.13 7.46
N ASN A 301 -1.69 -27.62 6.34
CA ASN A 301 -0.42 -26.88 6.33
C ASN A 301 -0.55 -25.53 7.04
N VAL A 302 -1.72 -24.88 6.93
CA VAL A 302 -2.03 -23.65 7.67
C VAL A 302 -2.08 -23.92 9.18
N LEU A 303 -2.71 -25.01 9.61
CA LEU A 303 -2.76 -25.38 11.03
C LEU A 303 -1.36 -25.70 11.58
N ARG A 304 -0.53 -26.41 10.82
CA ARG A 304 0.88 -26.67 11.20
C ARG A 304 1.68 -25.38 11.31
N TRP A 305 1.56 -24.49 10.34
CA TRP A 305 2.19 -23.18 10.38
C TRP A 305 1.73 -22.36 11.59
N LEU A 306 0.42 -22.33 11.86
CA LEU A 306 -0.14 -21.60 12.98
C LEU A 306 0.38 -22.15 14.31
N ASN A 307 0.36 -23.48 14.50
CA ASN A 307 0.92 -24.14 15.69
C ASN A 307 2.41 -23.81 15.91
N LYS A 308 3.19 -23.73 14.82
CA LYS A 308 4.61 -23.35 14.88
C LYS A 308 4.83 -21.88 15.25
N THR A 309 3.94 -20.99 14.81
CA THR A 309 4.12 -19.53 14.91
C THR A 309 3.42 -18.93 16.12
N TRP A 310 2.36 -19.58 16.64
CA TRP A 310 1.59 -19.14 17.81
C TRP A 310 2.44 -18.87 19.07
N PRO A 311 3.49 -19.65 19.39
CA PRO A 311 4.36 -19.36 20.53
C PRO A 311 5.02 -17.96 20.48
N GLU A 312 5.20 -17.37 19.29
CA GLU A 312 5.69 -15.99 19.14
C GLU A 312 4.64 -14.96 19.57
N VAL A 313 3.36 -15.26 19.34
CA VAL A 313 2.22 -14.44 19.80
C VAL A 313 2.17 -14.47 21.34
N ASP A 314 2.25 -15.66 21.95
CA ASP A 314 2.24 -15.81 23.41
C ASP A 314 3.43 -15.09 24.07
N ARG A 315 4.63 -15.15 23.47
CA ARG A 315 5.80 -14.41 23.96
C ARG A 315 5.62 -12.90 23.83
N SER A 316 5.00 -12.45 22.75
CA SER A 316 4.71 -11.04 22.50
C SER A 316 3.73 -10.48 23.52
N THR A 317 2.64 -11.21 23.80
CA THR A 317 1.62 -10.80 24.80
C THR A 317 2.18 -10.84 26.22
N ALA A 318 2.96 -11.85 26.58
CA ALA A 318 3.62 -11.93 27.90
C ALA A 318 4.59 -10.77 28.14
N THR A 319 5.36 -10.37 27.11
CA THR A 319 6.28 -9.24 27.19
C THR A 319 5.53 -7.91 27.37
N CYS A 320 4.39 -7.73 26.70
CA CYS A 320 3.53 -6.56 26.88
C CYS A 320 2.99 -6.45 28.31
N ASN A 321 2.58 -7.57 28.91
CA ASN A 321 2.03 -7.59 30.27
C ASN A 321 3.09 -7.29 31.35
N LEU A 322 4.34 -7.71 31.13
CA LEU A 322 5.45 -7.47 32.07
C LEU A 322 5.96 -6.02 32.06
N ILE A 323 5.76 -5.28 30.96
CA ILE A 323 6.26 -3.90 30.77
C ILE A 323 5.18 -2.85 31.16
N GLY A 324 4.06 -3.28 31.75
CA GLY A 324 3.01 -2.41 32.30
C GLY A 324 3.45 -1.45 33.42
N GLY A 325 4.73 -1.43 33.80
CA GLY A 325 5.30 -0.44 34.72
C GLY A 325 6.75 -0.10 34.37
N GLY A 326 6.98 0.84 33.45
CA GLY A 326 8.32 1.40 33.23
C GLY A 326 8.59 1.85 31.80
N SER A 327 8.95 3.12 31.66
CA SER A 327 9.13 3.91 30.43
C SER A 327 10.33 3.52 29.55
N ALA A 328 10.77 2.27 29.51
CA ALA A 328 12.05 1.91 28.91
C ALA A 328 12.01 0.64 28.05
N GLN A 329 11.32 0.65 26.89
CA GLN A 329 11.81 -0.05 25.68
C GLN A 329 11.04 0.38 24.41
N ARG A 330 11.45 1.49 23.79
CA ARG A 330 10.83 2.10 22.59
C ARG A 330 10.91 1.25 21.30
N ASN A 331 11.82 0.29 21.21
CA ASN A 331 12.10 -0.42 19.94
C ASN A 331 11.41 -1.79 19.78
N ARG A 332 10.88 -2.41 20.85
CA ARG A 332 10.24 -3.75 20.76
C ARG A 332 8.73 -3.72 20.51
N ARG A 333 8.04 -2.62 20.85
CA ARG A 333 6.60 -2.46 20.54
C ARG A 333 6.29 -2.44 19.04
N ALA A 334 7.27 -2.14 18.20
CA ALA A 334 7.11 -2.09 16.74
C ALA A 334 6.94 -3.48 16.09
N LEU A 335 7.44 -4.55 16.73
CA LEU A 335 7.36 -5.91 16.17
C LEU A 335 5.97 -6.54 16.33
N THR A 336 5.16 -6.06 17.28
CA THR A 336 3.81 -6.61 17.57
C THR A 336 2.69 -5.68 17.09
N ALA A 337 3.04 -4.49 16.62
CA ALA A 337 2.11 -3.51 16.11
C ALA A 337 1.55 -3.98 14.76
N GLY A 338 0.25 -4.30 14.72
CA GLY A 338 -0.39 -4.89 13.55
C GLY A 338 -0.94 -6.31 13.75
N PHE A 339 -0.83 -6.89 14.95
CA PHE A 339 -1.58 -8.10 15.28
C PHE A 339 -2.98 -7.75 15.78
N ASP A 340 -4.00 -8.49 15.35
CA ASP A 340 -5.33 -8.47 15.95
C ASP A 340 -5.73 -9.92 16.22
N SER A 341 -6.07 -10.25 17.46
CA SER A 341 -6.56 -11.60 17.75
C SER A 341 -7.82 -11.92 16.93
N GLU A 342 -8.61 -10.91 16.58
CA GLU A 342 -9.79 -11.11 15.75
C GLU A 342 -9.45 -11.51 14.30
N ALA A 343 -8.26 -11.15 13.80
CA ALA A 343 -7.83 -11.49 12.45
C ALA A 343 -7.55 -12.99 12.27
N VAL A 344 -7.40 -13.74 13.35
CA VAL A 344 -7.18 -15.20 13.32
C VAL A 344 -8.50 -15.97 13.27
N PHE A 345 -9.60 -15.39 13.77
CA PHE A 345 -10.90 -16.08 13.78
C PHE A 345 -11.39 -16.54 12.40
N PRO A 346 -11.20 -15.78 11.29
CA PRO A 346 -11.50 -16.26 9.95
C PRO A 346 -10.73 -17.52 9.55
N ILE A 347 -9.50 -17.69 10.04
CA ILE A 347 -8.65 -18.87 9.74
C ILE A 347 -9.15 -20.09 10.50
N THR A 348 -9.57 -19.92 11.76
CA THR A 348 -10.03 -21.01 12.63
C THR A 348 -11.53 -21.29 12.52
N GLY A 349 -12.30 -20.39 11.90
CA GLY A 349 -13.76 -20.42 11.83
C GLY A 349 -14.35 -21.26 10.69
N PHE A 350 -13.52 -21.99 9.95
CA PHE A 350 -13.97 -22.84 8.82
C PHE A 350 -14.80 -24.06 9.23
N ASP A 351 -15.08 -24.26 10.52
CA ASP A 351 -15.78 -25.45 11.05
C ASP A 351 -17.23 -25.23 11.50
N SER A 352 -17.89 -24.10 11.16
CA SER A 352 -19.28 -23.90 11.59
C SER A 352 -20.19 -23.18 10.60
N LYS A 353 -20.30 -23.71 9.37
CA LYS A 353 -21.54 -23.62 8.58
C LYS A 353 -21.82 -24.92 7.83
N ALA A 354 -22.39 -25.87 8.55
CA ALA A 354 -23.39 -26.81 8.04
C ALA A 354 -24.68 -26.53 8.84
N PRO A 355 -25.89 -26.60 8.26
CA PRO A 355 -26.31 -27.55 7.23
C PRO A 355 -26.64 -26.95 5.85
#